data_AF-A0A6J0C6G9-F1
#
_entry.id   AF-A0A6J0C6G9-F1
#
_cell.length_a   1.000
_cell.length_b   1.000
_cell.length_c   1.000
_cell.angle_alpha   90.00
_cell.angle_beta   90.00
_cell.angle_gamma   90.00
#
_symmetry.space_group_name_H-M   'P 1'
#
loop_
_entity.id
_entity.type
_entity.pdbx_description
1 polymer ?
#
loop_
_entity_poly.entity_id
_entity_poly.type
_entity_poly.pdbx_seq_one_letter_code
_entity_poly.pdbx_strand_id
1 'polypeptide(L)'
;MCQNSQLFSFFNPSPAELRSLSCDEDEEGDKECICGPNPCGFDSKSSKDSSLDSDDEVEVVNVSLWESILRQSEEKTAPYREWIKERNASEPAGKPQDSPADFLDQKIFPLLLPAMRTMLMQAQEWDALCIQKCRFNGLDFLAEILWNSNPRHPRRLQNWLEVFSIPPFRLWLKSNPRPIFPKSWLWTQEDGALIIQKWVRGWLVRKQEDVQEMRLFWKVLPAMGNFVYKNLENQTFQQF
;
A
#
# COMPACT_ATOMS: atom_id res chain seq x y z
N MET A 1 -4.62 4.16 -30.95
CA MET A 1 -3.70 5.21 -31.43
C MET A 1 -3.80 6.39 -30.49
N CYS A 2 -2.86 6.52 -29.55
CA CYS A 2 -2.54 7.78 -28.89
C CYS A 2 -1.03 7.76 -28.69
N GLN A 3 -0.33 8.39 -29.64
CA GLN A 3 1.07 8.76 -29.49
C GLN A 3 1.10 10.00 -28.61
N ASN A 4 1.91 9.99 -27.55
CA ASN A 4 2.69 11.14 -27.14
C ASN A 4 3.79 10.66 -26.20
N SER A 5 4.94 10.42 -26.81
CA SER A 5 6.20 10.08 -26.17
C SER A 5 7.09 11.31 -26.24
N GLN A 6 7.30 12.00 -25.11
CA GLN A 6 8.46 12.85 -24.87
C GLN A 6 8.80 12.71 -23.37
N LEU A 7 9.79 11.88 -23.06
CA LEU A 7 11.15 12.28 -22.68
C LEU A 7 11.24 12.76 -21.23
N PHE A 8 11.54 11.82 -20.33
CA PHE A 8 12.41 12.09 -19.19
C PHE A 8 13.37 10.90 -19.01
N SER A 9 14.62 11.14 -19.40
CA SER A 9 15.77 10.30 -19.12
C SER A 9 16.46 10.80 -17.85
N PHE A 10 16.49 10.01 -16.78
CA PHE A 10 17.50 10.15 -15.72
C PHE A 10 17.86 8.75 -15.21
N PHE A 11 18.99 8.20 -15.67
CA PHE A 11 20.32 8.22 -15.03
C PHE A 11 20.46 7.14 -13.95
N ASN A 12 21.01 5.99 -14.35
CA ASN A 12 21.58 4.98 -13.46
C ASN A 12 23.02 5.39 -13.12
N PRO A 13 23.42 5.42 -11.84
CA PRO A 13 24.81 5.26 -11.46
C PRO A 13 25.07 3.91 -10.77
N SER A 14 26.12 3.24 -11.26
CA SER A 14 26.77 2.05 -10.73
C SER A 14 27.37 2.28 -9.32
N PRO A 15 27.51 1.24 -8.47
CA PRO A 15 27.86 1.39 -7.05
C PRO A 15 29.37 1.26 -6.76
N ALA A 16 30.00 2.38 -6.40
CA ALA A 16 31.24 2.52 -5.62
C ALA A 16 31.34 4.02 -5.29
N GLU A 17 31.55 4.54 -4.09
CA GLU A 17 32.33 4.09 -2.95
C GLU A 17 31.71 4.59 -1.63
N LEU A 18 31.91 3.80 -0.58
CA LEU A 18 31.55 4.09 0.81
C LEU A 18 32.58 5.02 1.46
N ARG A 19 32.14 5.98 2.28
CA ARG A 19 32.80 6.28 3.56
C ARG A 19 31.91 7.06 4.53
N SER A 20 31.57 6.36 5.62
CA SER A 20 31.56 6.77 7.03
C SER A 20 31.06 8.16 7.42
N LEU A 21 29.99 8.20 8.22
CA LEU A 21 29.91 9.04 9.44
C LEU A 21 28.86 8.48 10.42
N SER A 22 29.31 8.40 11.66
CA SER A 22 28.74 7.90 12.92
C SER A 22 27.53 8.72 13.40
N CYS A 23 26.55 8.03 14.00
CA CYS A 23 26.08 8.13 15.41
C CYS A 23 25.65 9.52 15.87
N ASP A 24 24.41 9.63 16.34
CA ASP A 24 24.12 10.00 17.73
C ASP A 24 22.69 9.55 18.09
N GLU A 25 22.58 8.92 19.25
CA GLU A 25 21.39 8.45 19.95
C GLU A 25 20.76 9.61 20.72
N ASP A 26 19.45 9.54 20.99
CA ASP A 26 18.86 10.10 22.21
C ASP A 26 17.50 9.40 22.48
N GLU A 27 17.41 8.79 23.66
CA GLU A 27 16.26 8.12 24.26
C GLU A 27 15.28 9.11 24.94
N GLU A 28 14.26 8.53 25.60
CA GLU A 28 13.42 9.05 26.70
C GLU A 28 12.02 9.54 26.28
N GLY A 29 10.90 9.10 26.85
CA GLY A 29 10.60 8.23 28.00
C GLY A 29 9.07 8.26 28.22
N ASP A 30 8.57 7.28 28.98
CA ASP A 30 7.18 6.80 29.09
C ASP A 30 6.09 7.79 29.57
N LYS A 31 4.82 7.46 29.28
CA LYS A 31 3.74 7.30 30.28
C LYS A 31 2.40 6.84 29.67
N GLU A 32 1.89 5.73 30.23
CA GLU A 32 0.54 5.20 30.06
C GLU A 32 -0.55 6.14 30.61
N CYS A 33 -1.75 6.03 30.05
CA CYS A 33 -2.97 6.29 30.82
C CYS A 33 -4.13 5.38 30.41
N ILE A 34 -4.82 4.94 31.46
CA ILE A 34 -5.86 3.92 31.54
C ILE A 34 -7.22 4.57 31.37
N CYS A 35 -8.09 4.03 30.51
CA CYS A 35 -9.53 4.00 30.80
C CYS A 35 -10.25 2.90 30.00
N GLY A 36 -11.08 2.14 30.70
CA GLY A 36 -12.29 1.51 30.19
C GLY A 36 -13.32 1.55 31.33
N PRO A 37 -14.51 0.93 31.20
CA PRO A 37 -15.34 0.68 30.03
C PRO A 37 -16.72 1.39 30.14
N ASN A 38 -17.43 1.52 29.01
CA ASN A 38 -18.89 1.78 28.87
C ASN A 38 -19.73 0.94 29.86
N PRO A 39 -20.99 1.30 30.26
CA PRO A 39 -22.15 1.15 29.36
C PRO A 39 -23.47 1.92 29.65
N CYS A 40 -24.41 1.74 28.72
CA CYS A 40 -25.89 1.75 28.80
C CYS A 40 -26.60 3.05 29.24
N GLY A 41 -27.66 3.52 28.58
CA GLY A 41 -28.78 2.80 27.97
C GLY A 41 -30.03 3.18 28.76
N PHE A 42 -31.04 3.78 28.13
CA PHE A 42 -32.32 4.02 28.81
C PHE A 42 -33.53 3.85 27.89
N ASP A 43 -34.44 3.05 28.42
CA ASP A 43 -35.65 2.50 27.82
C ASP A 43 -36.76 3.53 27.64
N SER A 44 -37.49 3.38 26.54
CA SER A 44 -38.75 4.09 26.29
C SER A 44 -39.89 3.40 27.05
N LYS A 45 -40.51 4.09 28.02
CA LYS A 45 -41.83 3.73 28.54
C LYS A 45 -42.90 4.70 28.05
N SER A 46 -43.82 4.09 27.32
CA SER A 46 -45.15 4.56 26.90
C SER A 46 -46.02 4.97 28.09
N SER A 47 -46.74 6.09 27.95
CA SER A 47 -48.02 6.34 28.61
C SER A 47 -48.87 7.30 27.75
N LYS A 48 -49.86 6.72 27.05
CA LYS A 48 -51.19 7.29 26.74
C LYS A 48 -51.95 7.49 28.06
N ASP A 49 -52.98 8.30 28.23
CA ASP A 49 -53.84 9.20 27.44
C ASP A 49 -54.61 10.01 28.50
N SER A 50 -55.05 11.24 28.21
CA SER A 50 -56.46 11.66 28.41
C SER A 50 -56.67 13.17 28.17
N SER A 51 -57.35 13.43 27.06
CA SER A 51 -58.42 14.40 26.83
C SER A 51 -58.37 15.78 27.49
N LEU A 52 -58.36 16.82 26.64
CA LEU A 52 -59.32 17.92 26.74
C LEU A 52 -59.38 18.64 25.38
N ASP A 53 -60.55 18.54 24.74
CA ASP A 53 -60.88 19.20 23.48
C ASP A 53 -61.01 20.72 23.67
N SER A 54 -60.39 21.46 22.76
CA SER A 54 -60.80 22.82 22.42
C SER A 54 -60.47 23.05 20.95
N ASP A 55 -61.53 23.22 20.18
CA ASP A 55 -61.55 23.53 18.75
C ASP A 55 -60.83 24.86 18.50
N ASP A 56 -59.61 24.78 17.97
CA ASP A 56 -58.98 25.85 17.20
C ASP A 56 -58.79 25.33 15.77
N GLU A 57 -59.35 26.06 14.81
CA GLU A 57 -59.17 25.80 13.38
C GLU A 57 -57.68 25.88 13.03
N VAL A 58 -57.03 24.72 12.95
CA VAL A 58 -55.70 24.62 12.35
C VAL A 58 -55.90 24.59 10.85
N GLU A 59 -55.60 25.70 10.19
CA GLU A 59 -55.26 25.69 8.77
C GLU A 59 -54.21 24.60 8.56
N VAL A 60 -54.62 23.49 7.95
CA VAL A 60 -53.69 22.47 7.49
C VAL A 60 -52.91 23.10 6.34
N VAL A 61 -51.84 23.81 6.69
CA VAL A 61 -50.81 24.18 5.73
C VAL A 61 -50.39 22.87 5.10
N ASN A 62 -50.66 22.72 3.80
CA ASN A 62 -50.18 21.61 3.00
C ASN A 62 -48.66 21.77 2.86
N VAL A 63 -47.96 21.48 3.96
CA VAL A 63 -46.51 21.50 4.05
C VAL A 63 -46.04 20.39 3.13
N SER A 64 -45.24 20.76 2.14
CA SER A 64 -44.63 19.82 1.21
C SER A 64 -43.98 18.68 1.99
N LEU A 65 -44.07 17.45 1.49
CA LEU A 65 -43.36 16.29 2.05
C LEU A 65 -41.88 16.63 2.34
N TRP A 66 -41.27 17.44 1.47
CA TRP A 66 -39.90 17.91 1.63
C TRP A 66 -39.69 18.87 2.80
N GLU A 67 -40.62 19.76 3.07
CA GLU A 67 -40.57 20.66 4.24
C GLU A 67 -40.74 19.86 5.54
N SER A 68 -41.54 18.79 5.52
CA SER A 68 -41.64 17.86 6.65
C SER A 68 -40.35 17.08 6.89
N ILE A 69 -39.68 16.63 5.82
CA ILE A 69 -38.38 15.94 5.91
C ILE A 69 -37.29 16.89 6.41
N LEU A 70 -37.24 18.12 5.91
CA LEU A 70 -36.29 19.14 6.35
C LEU A 70 -36.48 19.45 7.83
N ARG A 71 -37.71 19.71 8.26
CA ARG A 71 -38.04 19.96 9.67
C ARG A 71 -37.65 18.80 10.56
N GLN A 72 -37.94 17.56 10.14
CA GLN A 72 -37.58 16.37 10.92
C GLN A 72 -36.06 16.13 10.96
N SER A 73 -35.34 16.51 9.91
CA SER A 73 -33.86 16.47 9.89
C SER A 73 -33.26 17.54 10.81
N GLU A 74 -33.87 18.72 10.88
CA GLU A 74 -33.47 19.81 11.76
C GLU A 74 -33.77 19.47 13.21
N GLU A 75 -34.96 18.96 13.54
CA GLU A 75 -35.32 18.48 14.87
C GLU A 75 -34.37 17.37 15.35
N LYS A 76 -33.97 16.44 14.46
CA LYS A 76 -32.99 15.39 14.79
C LYS A 76 -31.57 15.92 14.98
N THR A 77 -31.18 16.97 14.26
CA THR A 77 -29.83 17.54 14.33
C THR A 77 -29.70 18.68 15.34
N ALA A 78 -30.80 19.26 15.81
CA ALA A 78 -30.84 20.37 16.76
C ALA A 78 -30.15 20.03 18.09
N PRO A 79 -30.40 18.88 18.75
CA PRO A 79 -29.73 18.53 20.01
C PRO A 79 -28.20 18.43 19.85
N TYR A 80 -27.75 17.89 18.71
CA TYR A 80 -26.32 17.80 18.40
C TYR A 80 -25.69 19.17 18.13
N ARG A 81 -26.41 20.05 17.41
CA ARG A 81 -25.97 21.42 17.13
C ARG A 81 -25.91 22.27 18.40
N GLU A 82 -26.89 22.11 19.29
CA GLU A 82 -26.93 22.75 20.60
C GLU A 82 -25.80 22.26 21.49
N TRP A 83 -25.56 20.94 21.55
CA TRP A 83 -24.42 20.35 22.26
C TRP A 83 -23.07 20.90 21.76
N ILE A 84 -22.87 21.06 20.45
CA ILE A 84 -21.66 21.70 19.90
C ILE A 84 -21.55 23.15 20.37
N LYS A 85 -22.65 23.92 20.32
CA LYS A 85 -22.65 25.33 20.73
C LYS A 85 -22.36 25.48 22.21
N GLU A 86 -22.98 24.67 23.07
CA GLU A 86 -22.75 24.67 24.52
C GLU A 86 -21.32 24.29 24.85
N ARG A 87 -20.79 23.23 24.22
CA ARG A 87 -19.39 22.82 24.39
C ARG A 87 -18.43 23.94 24.03
N ASN A 88 -18.60 24.55 22.85
CA ASN A 88 -17.77 25.67 22.38
C ASN A 88 -17.94 26.95 23.22
N ALA A 89 -19.08 27.15 23.88
CA ALA A 89 -19.33 28.29 24.77
C ALA A 89 -18.80 28.07 26.20
N SER A 90 -18.72 26.81 26.65
CA SER A 90 -18.24 26.41 27.98
C SER A 90 -16.73 26.24 28.06
N GLU A 91 -16.05 25.99 26.94
CA GLU A 91 -14.59 25.97 26.88
C GLU A 91 -14.08 27.42 26.97
N PRO A 92 -13.40 27.84 28.07
CA PRO A 92 -12.76 29.15 28.10
C PRO A 92 -11.74 29.21 26.97
N ALA A 93 -11.58 30.38 26.35
CA ALA A 93 -10.51 30.69 25.40
C ALA A 93 -9.14 30.66 26.10
N GLY A 94 -8.75 29.50 26.62
CA GLY A 94 -7.36 29.18 26.89
C GLY A 94 -6.60 29.31 25.58
N LYS A 95 -5.32 29.68 25.67
CA LYS A 95 -4.40 29.68 24.51
C LYS A 95 -4.72 28.45 23.65
N PRO A 96 -4.91 28.59 22.33
CA PRO A 96 -5.18 27.45 21.48
C PRO A 96 -4.03 26.47 21.70
N GLN A 97 -4.27 25.46 22.52
CA GLN A 97 -3.59 24.19 22.35
C GLN A 97 -4.04 23.82 20.95
N ASP A 98 -3.09 23.85 19.99
CA ASP A 98 -3.38 23.45 18.62
C ASP A 98 -4.16 22.14 18.73
N SER A 99 -5.44 22.16 18.33
CA SER A 99 -6.25 20.96 18.33
C SER A 99 -5.45 19.90 17.56
N PRO A 100 -5.54 18.60 17.89
CA PRO A 100 -4.93 17.57 17.05
C PRO A 100 -5.26 17.76 15.56
N ALA A 101 -6.44 18.31 15.25
CA ALA A 101 -6.82 18.74 13.91
C ALA A 101 -5.96 19.90 13.37
N ASP A 102 -5.78 20.97 14.14
CA ASP A 102 -4.95 22.12 13.75
C ASP A 102 -3.50 21.70 13.51
N PHE A 103 -2.97 20.78 14.32
CA PHE A 103 -1.62 20.22 14.10
C PHE A 103 -1.53 19.46 12.77
N LEU A 104 -2.52 18.62 12.45
CA LEU A 104 -2.57 17.90 11.18
C LEU A 104 -2.62 18.87 10.00
N ASP A 105 -3.50 19.86 10.06
CA ASP A 105 -3.70 20.87 9.02
C ASP A 105 -2.45 21.73 8.79
N GLN A 106 -1.76 22.11 9.88
CA GLN A 106 -0.60 23.01 9.79
C GLN A 106 0.73 22.29 9.53
N LYS A 107 0.91 21.06 10.03
CA LYS A 107 2.22 20.37 10.02
C LYS A 107 2.28 19.15 9.11
N ILE A 108 1.21 18.36 9.05
CA ILE A 108 1.24 17.06 8.36
C ILE A 108 0.69 17.18 6.93
N PHE A 109 -0.52 17.71 6.75
CA PHE A 109 -1.18 17.80 5.45
C PHE A 109 -0.44 18.63 4.40
N PRO A 110 0.27 19.72 4.73
CA PRO A 110 1.05 20.46 3.73
C PRO A 110 2.15 19.61 3.08
N LEU A 111 2.62 18.56 3.76
CA LEU A 111 3.61 17.62 3.24
C LEU A 111 2.96 16.38 2.64
N LEU A 112 1.95 15.84 3.32
CA LEU A 112 1.34 14.57 2.96
C LEU A 112 0.43 14.69 1.74
N LEU A 113 -0.40 15.73 1.63
CA LEU A 113 -1.36 15.86 0.53
C LEU A 113 -0.67 15.99 -0.84
N PRO A 114 0.39 16.82 -1.02
CA PRO A 114 1.13 16.84 -2.28
C PRO A 114 1.78 15.49 -2.60
N ALA A 115 2.34 14.80 -1.60
CA ALA A 115 2.95 13.47 -1.79
C ALA A 115 1.92 12.40 -2.17
N MET A 116 0.72 12.43 -1.59
CA MET A 116 -0.37 11.53 -1.98
C MET A 116 -0.86 11.83 -3.39
N ARG A 117 -0.90 13.11 -3.79
CA ARG A 117 -1.26 13.50 -5.17
C ARG A 117 -0.28 12.92 -6.18
N THR A 118 1.03 13.07 -5.96
CA THR A 118 2.04 12.50 -6.85
C THR A 118 2.01 10.98 -6.85
N MET A 119 1.77 10.35 -5.69
CA MET A 119 1.58 8.91 -5.59
C MET A 119 0.43 8.41 -6.46
N LEU A 120 -0.72 9.10 -6.43
CA LEU A 120 -1.88 8.73 -7.24
C LEU A 120 -1.64 8.91 -8.74
N MET A 121 -0.93 9.97 -9.14
CA MET A 121 -0.54 10.17 -10.53
C MET A 121 0.41 9.05 -11.00
N GLN A 122 1.38 8.68 -10.16
CA GLN A 122 2.27 7.57 -10.46
C GLN A 122 1.50 6.24 -10.51
N ALA A 123 0.60 5.99 -9.56
CA ALA A 123 -0.25 4.79 -9.56
C ALA A 123 -1.08 4.67 -10.84
N GLN A 124 -1.57 5.79 -11.38
CA GLN A 124 -2.28 5.83 -12.65
C GLN A 124 -1.34 5.46 -13.82
N GLU A 125 -0.12 6.00 -13.86
CA GLU A 125 0.87 5.67 -14.92
C GLU A 125 1.26 4.19 -14.92
N TRP A 126 1.28 3.55 -13.74
CA TRP A 126 1.55 2.12 -13.60
C TRP A 126 0.30 1.23 -13.75
N ASP A 127 -0.86 1.80 -14.11
CA ASP A 127 -2.18 1.12 -14.13
C ASP A 127 -2.51 0.39 -12.79
N ALA A 128 -1.90 0.82 -11.69
CA ALA A 128 -2.03 0.20 -10.38
C ALA A 128 -3.44 0.36 -9.78
N LEU A 129 -4.19 1.35 -10.26
CA LEU A 129 -5.59 1.57 -9.88
C LEU A 129 -6.55 0.55 -10.53
N CYS A 130 -6.14 -0.01 -11.67
CA CYS A 130 -6.92 -1.00 -12.43
C CYS A 130 -6.45 -2.43 -12.12
N ILE A 131 -5.15 -2.60 -11.86
CA ILE A 131 -4.50 -3.90 -11.67
C ILE A 131 -4.25 -4.12 -10.17
N GLN A 132 -5.07 -4.98 -9.55
CA GLN A 132 -4.97 -5.31 -8.10
C GLN A 132 -3.59 -5.83 -7.65
N LYS A 133 -2.80 -6.41 -8.55
CA LYS A 133 -1.56 -7.14 -8.24
C LYS A 133 -0.45 -6.67 -9.18
N CYS A 134 0.15 -5.53 -8.84
CA CYS A 134 1.18 -4.88 -9.63
C CYS A 134 2.46 -4.66 -8.81
N ARG A 135 3.53 -4.28 -9.51
CA ARG A 135 4.85 -3.98 -8.91
C ARG A 135 4.82 -2.71 -8.05
N PHE A 136 3.91 -1.79 -8.34
CA PHE A 136 3.86 -0.48 -7.69
C PHE A 136 3.34 -0.60 -6.26
N ASN A 137 4.11 -0.07 -5.30
CA ASN A 137 3.70 0.02 -3.90
C ASN A 137 3.61 1.49 -3.48
N GLY A 138 2.39 1.97 -3.25
CA GLY A 138 2.15 3.37 -2.88
C GLY A 138 2.77 3.77 -1.54
N LEU A 139 2.89 2.85 -0.58
CA LEU A 139 3.54 3.14 0.71
C LEU A 139 5.04 3.33 0.56
N ASP A 140 5.69 2.52 -0.28
CA ASP A 140 7.13 2.65 -0.55
C ASP A 140 7.41 3.98 -1.28
N PHE A 141 6.56 4.32 -2.25
CA PHE A 141 6.64 5.59 -2.97
C PHE A 141 6.44 6.80 -2.04
N LEU A 142 5.44 6.75 -1.15
CA LEU A 142 5.21 7.79 -0.15
C LEU A 142 6.40 7.93 0.81
N ALA A 143 6.94 6.81 1.30
CA ALA A 143 8.09 6.81 2.19
C ALA A 143 9.30 7.48 1.53
N GLU A 144 9.55 7.20 0.25
CA GLU A 144 10.61 7.84 -0.53
C GLU A 144 10.42 9.35 -0.63
N ILE A 145 9.23 9.80 -1.06
CA ILE A 145 8.95 11.23 -1.21
C ILE A 145 9.05 11.95 0.12
N LEU A 146 8.43 11.44 1.18
CA LEU A 146 8.41 12.08 2.49
C LEU A 146 9.81 12.14 3.12
N TRP A 147 10.65 11.14 2.89
CA TRP A 147 12.03 11.12 3.37
C TRP A 147 12.89 12.17 2.66
N ASN A 148 12.82 12.22 1.33
CA ASN A 148 13.63 13.11 0.50
C ASN A 148 13.15 14.57 0.56
N SER A 149 11.84 14.78 0.68
CA SER A 149 11.20 16.11 0.70
C SER A 149 11.06 16.69 2.11
N ASN A 150 11.83 16.18 3.08
CA ASN A 150 11.74 16.63 4.47
C ASN A 150 12.28 18.06 4.64
N PRO A 151 11.46 19.05 5.05
CA PRO A 151 11.91 20.44 5.21
C PRO A 151 13.03 20.63 6.22
N ARG A 152 13.15 19.72 7.21
CA ARG A 152 14.22 19.76 8.21
C ARG A 152 15.58 19.32 7.65
N HIS A 153 15.59 18.61 6.53
CA HIS A 153 16.79 18.09 5.90
C HIS A 153 16.83 18.43 4.41
N PRO A 154 16.96 19.72 4.04
CA PRO A 154 16.86 20.16 2.65
C PRO A 154 17.87 19.47 1.72
N ARG A 155 19.06 19.11 2.24
CA ARG A 155 20.12 18.38 1.51
C ARG A 155 19.64 17.06 0.87
N ARG A 156 18.59 16.44 1.41
CA ARG A 156 18.04 15.17 0.88
C ARG A 156 17.30 15.38 -0.44
N LEU A 157 16.81 16.58 -0.70
CA LEU A 157 16.18 16.90 -1.97
C LEU A 157 17.23 16.95 -3.10
N GLN A 158 18.46 17.39 -2.81
CA GLN A 158 19.56 17.37 -3.78
C GLN A 158 20.16 15.97 -3.94
N ASN A 159 20.21 15.18 -2.88
CA ASN A 159 20.72 13.81 -2.89
C ASN A 159 19.57 12.82 -2.72
N TRP A 160 18.77 12.67 -3.77
CA TRP A 160 17.60 11.79 -3.76
C TRP A 160 18.02 10.32 -3.56
N LEU A 161 17.43 9.65 -2.56
CA LEU A 161 17.64 8.23 -2.31
C LEU A 161 16.38 7.44 -2.67
N GLU A 162 16.56 6.31 -3.35
CA GLU A 162 15.50 5.32 -3.54
C GLU A 162 15.08 4.72 -2.18
N VAL A 163 13.81 4.33 -2.03
CA VAL A 163 13.24 3.77 -0.80
C VAL A 163 14.11 2.70 -0.13
N PHE A 164 14.67 1.75 -0.89
CA PHE A 164 15.48 0.65 -0.35
C PHE A 164 16.91 1.07 0.04
N SER A 165 17.34 2.26 -0.38
CA SER A 165 18.63 2.85 -0.05
C SER A 165 18.58 3.75 1.20
N ILE A 166 17.37 4.10 1.68
CA ILE A 166 17.16 4.89 2.89
C ILE A 166 17.73 4.14 4.11
N PRO A 167 18.64 4.73 4.92
CA PRO A 167 19.37 3.97 5.94
C PRO A 167 18.49 3.31 7.01
N PRO A 168 17.50 3.99 7.63
CA PRO A 168 16.59 3.35 8.56
C PRO A 168 15.82 2.17 7.96
N PHE A 169 15.36 2.34 6.71
CA PHE A 169 14.57 1.33 6.01
C PHE A 169 15.43 0.10 5.65
N ARG A 170 16.63 0.35 5.14
CA ARG A 170 17.62 -0.70 4.84
C ARG A 170 18.02 -1.48 6.08
N LEU A 171 18.19 -0.81 7.22
CA LEU A 171 18.52 -1.47 8.49
C LEU A 171 17.35 -2.36 8.96
N TRP A 172 16.13 -1.84 8.91
CA TRP A 172 14.93 -2.59 9.30
C TRP A 172 14.69 -3.83 8.41
N LEU A 173 14.92 -3.72 7.10
CA LEU A 173 14.75 -4.84 6.16
C LEU A 173 15.76 -5.98 6.36
N LYS A 174 16.90 -5.74 7.03
CA LYS A 174 17.86 -6.80 7.36
C LYS A 174 17.32 -7.76 8.40
N SER A 175 16.61 -7.24 9.41
CA SER A 175 15.97 -8.06 10.43
C SER A 175 14.57 -8.53 10.02
N ASN A 176 13.91 -7.78 9.12
CA ASN A 176 12.55 -8.06 8.65
C ASN A 176 12.50 -8.10 7.12
N PRO A 177 13.02 -9.17 6.49
CA PRO A 177 13.00 -9.28 5.04
C PRO A 177 11.56 -9.32 4.51
N ARG A 178 11.28 -8.52 3.48
CA ARG A 178 9.97 -8.55 2.84
C ARG A 178 9.73 -9.88 2.12
N PRO A 179 8.48 -10.38 2.11
CA PRO A 179 8.12 -11.52 1.28
C PRO A 179 8.45 -11.26 -0.20
N ILE A 180 8.94 -12.28 -0.90
CA ILE A 180 9.24 -12.18 -2.32
C ILE A 180 7.92 -12.07 -3.09
N PHE A 181 7.78 -11.01 -3.88
CA PHE A 181 6.63 -10.83 -4.75
C PHE A 181 6.58 -11.91 -5.84
N PRO A 182 5.39 -12.40 -6.21
CA PRO A 182 5.23 -13.26 -7.38
C PRO A 182 5.78 -12.59 -8.64
N LYS A 183 6.45 -13.34 -9.52
CA LYS A 183 7.00 -12.81 -10.77
C LYS A 183 5.96 -12.15 -11.67
N SER A 184 4.72 -12.65 -11.61
CA SER A 184 3.60 -12.07 -12.35
C SER A 184 3.25 -10.64 -11.93
N TRP A 185 3.62 -10.21 -10.71
CA TRP A 185 3.40 -8.84 -10.24
C TRP A 185 4.53 -7.92 -10.69
N LEU A 186 5.75 -8.48 -10.81
CA LEU A 186 6.97 -7.72 -11.10
C LEU A 186 7.18 -7.48 -12.59
N TRP A 187 6.73 -8.40 -13.44
CA TRP A 187 6.91 -8.31 -14.88
C TRP A 187 5.89 -7.38 -15.52
N THR A 188 6.36 -6.57 -16.47
CA THR A 188 5.48 -5.90 -17.42
C THR A 188 4.85 -6.92 -18.35
N GLN A 189 3.79 -6.50 -19.06
CA GLN A 189 3.13 -7.35 -20.03
C GLN A 189 4.11 -7.79 -21.14
N GLU A 190 4.98 -6.88 -21.57
CA GLU A 190 5.99 -7.12 -22.61
C GLU A 190 7.03 -8.14 -22.16
N ASP A 191 7.56 -7.97 -20.94
CA ASP A 191 8.55 -8.87 -20.37
C ASP A 191 7.96 -10.26 -20.16
N GLY A 192 6.74 -10.32 -19.61
CA GLY A 192 6.00 -11.57 -19.43
C GLY A 192 5.77 -12.28 -20.75
N ALA A 193 5.35 -11.55 -21.80
CA ALA A 193 5.16 -12.09 -23.13
C ALA A 193 6.46 -12.61 -23.74
N LEU A 194 7.56 -11.86 -23.61
CA LEU A 194 8.87 -12.25 -24.14
C LEU A 194 9.36 -13.55 -23.47
N ILE A 195 9.22 -13.65 -22.15
CA ILE A 195 9.56 -14.86 -21.41
C ILE A 195 8.71 -16.05 -21.87
N ILE A 196 7.38 -15.89 -21.93
CA ILE A 196 6.48 -16.97 -22.38
C ILE A 196 6.85 -17.41 -23.79
N GLN A 197 7.01 -16.47 -24.73
CA GLN A 197 7.36 -16.79 -26.11
C GLN A 197 8.72 -17.49 -26.21
N LYS A 198 9.73 -17.07 -25.43
CA LYS A 198 11.04 -17.75 -25.37
C LYS A 198 10.87 -19.21 -24.93
N TRP A 199 10.08 -19.46 -23.88
CA TRP A 199 9.82 -20.81 -23.39
C TRP A 199 9.06 -21.66 -24.41
N VAL A 200 8.03 -21.10 -25.04
CA VAL A 200 7.23 -21.77 -26.07
C VAL A 200 8.09 -22.14 -27.28
N ARG A 201 8.90 -21.21 -27.80
CA ARG A 201 9.83 -21.49 -28.92
C ARG A 201 10.78 -22.65 -28.58
N GLY A 202 11.37 -22.61 -27.39
CA GLY A 202 12.24 -23.70 -26.93
C GLY A 202 11.48 -25.02 -26.74
N TRP A 203 10.25 -24.99 -26.24
CA TRP A 203 9.42 -26.18 -26.07
C TRP A 203 9.02 -26.79 -27.43
N LEU A 204 8.66 -25.97 -28.42
CA LEU A 204 8.32 -26.43 -29.76
C LEU A 204 9.48 -27.19 -30.41
N VAL A 205 10.70 -26.66 -30.34
CA VAL A 205 11.91 -27.37 -30.83
C VAL A 205 12.10 -28.67 -30.07
N ARG A 206 11.96 -28.65 -28.73
CA ARG A 206 12.08 -29.87 -27.93
C ARG A 206 11.00 -30.89 -28.23
N LYS A 207 9.83 -30.50 -28.71
CA LYS A 207 8.73 -31.41 -29.05
C LYS A 207 9.01 -32.20 -30.33
N GLN A 208 9.90 -31.72 -31.20
CA GLN A 208 10.24 -32.41 -32.45
C GLN A 208 10.84 -33.79 -32.16
N GLU A 209 10.45 -34.77 -32.98
CA GLU A 209 10.75 -36.19 -32.75
C GLU A 209 12.26 -36.47 -32.84
N ASP A 210 12.93 -35.93 -33.86
CA ASP A 210 14.39 -35.97 -34.03
C ASP A 210 15.15 -35.42 -32.81
N VAL A 211 14.69 -34.30 -32.25
CA VAL A 211 15.28 -33.69 -31.05
C VAL A 211 15.02 -34.56 -29.81
N GLN A 212 13.86 -35.22 -29.71
CA GLN A 212 13.56 -36.15 -28.62
C GLN A 212 14.40 -37.43 -28.72
N GLU A 213 14.51 -38.03 -29.91
CA GLU A 213 15.36 -39.19 -30.18
C GLU A 213 16.81 -38.89 -29.82
N MET A 214 17.33 -37.74 -30.26
CA MET A 214 18.67 -37.29 -29.91
C MET A 214 18.82 -37.14 -28.38
N ARG A 215 17.85 -36.55 -27.69
CA ARG A 215 17.89 -36.42 -26.22
C ARG A 215 17.86 -37.77 -25.51
N LEU A 216 17.07 -38.73 -26.01
CA LEU A 216 17.03 -40.09 -25.49
C LEU A 216 18.37 -40.79 -25.71
N PHE A 217 18.95 -40.68 -26.90
CA PHE A 217 20.27 -41.20 -27.22
C PHE A 217 21.33 -40.69 -26.23
N TRP A 218 21.39 -39.38 -25.99
CA TRP A 218 22.35 -38.79 -25.03
C TRP A 218 22.08 -39.19 -23.57
N LYS A 219 20.84 -39.54 -23.20
CA LYS A 219 20.53 -40.10 -21.87
C LYS A 219 20.99 -41.56 -21.72
N VAL A 220 20.91 -42.33 -22.81
CA VAL A 220 21.24 -43.76 -22.81
C VAL A 220 22.74 -43.99 -22.93
N LEU A 221 23.49 -43.10 -23.60
CA LEU A 221 24.95 -43.23 -23.75
C LEU A 221 25.72 -43.44 -22.43
N PRO A 222 25.49 -42.68 -21.35
CA PRO A 222 26.14 -42.94 -20.07
C PRO A 222 25.75 -44.28 -19.44
N ALA A 223 24.49 -44.70 -19.60
CA ALA A 223 24.01 -46.00 -19.10
C ALA A 223 24.65 -47.17 -19.88
N MET A 224 24.78 -47.02 -21.20
CA MET A 224 25.50 -47.96 -22.08
C MET A 224 26.99 -47.99 -21.76
N GLY A 225 27.63 -46.83 -21.54
CA GLY A 225 29.03 -46.75 -21.13
C GLY A 225 29.26 -47.52 -19.84
N ASN A 226 28.46 -47.29 -18.80
CA ASN A 226 28.53 -48.05 -17.56
C ASN A 226 28.24 -49.54 -17.73
N PHE A 227 27.41 -49.94 -18.71
CA PHE A 227 27.16 -51.34 -19.04
C PHE A 227 28.36 -52.00 -19.72
N VAL A 228 29.02 -51.28 -20.64
CA VAL A 228 30.23 -51.74 -21.34
C VAL A 228 31.42 -51.84 -20.37
N TYR A 229 31.63 -50.85 -19.50
CA TYR A 229 32.70 -50.88 -18.50
C TYR A 229 32.52 -52.00 -17.46
N LYS A 230 31.28 -52.23 -16.98
CA LYS A 230 31.00 -53.34 -16.05
C LYS A 230 31.12 -54.73 -16.69
N ASN A 231 30.78 -54.86 -17.97
CA ASN A 231 30.96 -56.13 -18.70
C ASN A 231 32.44 -56.41 -19.03
N LEU A 232 33.25 -55.38 -19.26
CA LEU A 232 34.70 -55.53 -19.42
C LEU A 232 35.39 -55.94 -18.12
N GLU A 233 35.01 -55.37 -16.96
CA GLU A 233 35.50 -55.83 -15.64
C GLU A 233 35.08 -57.27 -15.35
N ASN A 234 33.82 -57.65 -15.63
CA ASN A 234 33.38 -59.03 -15.39
C ASN A 234 34.03 -60.06 -16.33
N GLN A 235 34.50 -59.66 -17.51
CA GLN A 235 35.25 -60.55 -18.42
C GLN A 235 36.74 -60.66 -18.04
N THR A 236 37.36 -59.61 -17.48
CA THR A 236 38.76 -59.67 -17.02
C THR A 236 38.94 -60.44 -15.71
N PHE A 237 37.90 -60.55 -14.88
CA PHE A 237 37.90 -61.38 -13.65
C PHE A 237 37.56 -62.87 -13.88
N GLN A 238 37.20 -63.29 -15.09
CA GLN A 238 36.91 -64.70 -15.45
C GLN A 238 38.10 -65.39 -16.16
N GLN A 239 39.25 -64.71 -16.28
CA GLN A 239 40.47 -65.25 -16.91
C GLN A 239 41.65 -65.41 -15.95
N PHE A 240 41.42 -65.36 -14.63
CA PHE A 240 42.38 -65.72 -13.60
C PHE A 240 41.78 -66.74 -12.63
#